data_AF-A0A3C1CIY1-F1
#
_entry.id   AF-A0A3C1CIY1-F1
#
_cell.length_a   1.000
_cell.length_b   1.000
_cell.length_c   1.000
_cell.angle_alpha   90.00
_cell.angle_beta   90.00
_cell.angle_gamma   90.00
#
_symmetry.space_group_name_H-M   'P 1'
#
loop_
_entity.id
_entity.type
_entity.pdbx_description
1 polymer ?
#
loop_
_entity_poly.entity_id
_entity_poly.type
_entity_poly.pdbx_seq_one_letter_code
_entity_poly.pdbx_strand_id
1 'polypeptide(L)'
;MLVEHAVGLAAGGGVWTVGFGVGGSVALCLAASQALVRGVGCLGSPATFDDWGLEPAAMLEAARHVGVIRNPEFPSSLSAWANEFGVLHPVQAATAMGPRPLLVVHGAEDDDVPLSDARQLADAAGASAELHVLPGAGHRLQADPRALALLVGWLERQGP
;
A
#
# COMPACT_ATOMS: atom_id res chain seq x y z
N MET A 1 -10.40 -15.50 -4.52
CA MET A 1 -9.22 -16.38 -4.66
C MET A 1 -8.07 -16.12 -3.65
N LEU A 2 -7.92 -14.94 -3.03
CA LEU A 2 -7.08 -14.81 -1.79
C LEU A 2 -7.88 -14.14 -0.66
N VAL A 3 -8.55 -13.02 -0.97
CA VAL A 3 -9.50 -12.37 -0.06
C VAL A 3 -10.61 -13.34 0.37
N GLU A 4 -11.25 -14.02 -0.58
CA GLU A 4 -12.26 -15.06 -0.28
C GLU A 4 -11.71 -16.21 0.56
N HIS A 5 -10.47 -16.62 0.32
CA HIS A 5 -9.83 -17.66 1.12
C HIS A 5 -9.63 -17.19 2.56
N ALA A 6 -9.10 -15.98 2.75
CA ALA A 6 -8.92 -15.36 4.06
C ALA A 6 -10.24 -15.15 4.81
N VAL A 7 -11.30 -14.69 4.12
CA VAL A 7 -12.66 -14.60 4.68
C VAL A 7 -13.19 -15.97 5.08
N GLY A 8 -12.91 -17.01 4.28
CA GLY A 8 -13.25 -18.40 4.61
C GLY A 8 -12.57 -18.91 5.89
N LEU A 9 -11.37 -18.39 6.22
CA LEU A 9 -10.71 -18.65 7.51
C LEU A 9 -11.33 -17.86 8.66
N ALA A 10 -11.88 -16.68 8.37
CA ALA A 10 -12.42 -15.73 9.35
C ALA A 10 -13.94 -15.84 9.50
N ALA A 11 -14.51 -17.04 9.66
CA ALA A 11 -15.92 -17.29 10.00
C ALA A 11 -17.00 -16.41 9.31
N GLY A 12 -16.74 -15.87 8.11
CA GLY A 12 -17.64 -14.98 7.37
C GLY A 12 -17.56 -13.49 7.69
N GLY A 13 -16.65 -13.04 8.57
CA GLY A 13 -16.30 -11.63 8.73
C GLY A 13 -15.41 -11.16 7.58
N GLY A 14 -15.62 -9.92 7.10
CA GLY A 14 -14.72 -9.32 6.11
C GLY A 14 -13.29 -9.19 6.64
N VAL A 15 -12.34 -8.85 5.77
CA VAL A 15 -10.91 -8.78 6.11
C VAL A 15 -10.39 -7.34 6.08
N TRP A 16 -9.32 -7.09 6.83
CA TRP A 16 -8.51 -5.89 6.70
C TRP A 16 -7.23 -6.26 5.97
N THR A 17 -6.78 -5.39 5.07
CA THR A 17 -5.48 -5.54 4.40
C THR A 17 -4.53 -4.48 4.91
N VAL A 18 -3.27 -4.84 5.12
CA VAL A 18 -2.25 -3.93 5.61
C VAL A 18 -1.01 -4.14 4.78
N GLY A 19 -0.36 -3.07 4.37
CA GLY A 19 0.87 -3.15 3.61
C GLY A 19 1.82 -1.99 3.90
N PHE A 20 3.09 -2.27 3.66
CA PHE A 20 4.19 -1.34 3.81
C PHE A 20 4.77 -1.02 2.43
N GLY A 21 5.12 0.24 2.18
CA GLY A 21 5.64 0.69 0.88
C GLY A 21 4.69 0.33 -0.26
N VAL A 22 5.26 -0.23 -1.34
CA VAL A 22 4.52 -0.76 -2.50
C VAL A 22 3.38 -1.71 -2.09
N GLY A 23 3.60 -2.53 -1.06
CA GLY A 23 2.60 -3.49 -0.60
C GLY A 23 1.33 -2.82 -0.08
N GLY A 24 1.44 -1.61 0.51
CA GLY A 24 0.29 -0.84 0.96
C GLY A 24 -0.51 -0.27 -0.21
N SER A 25 0.16 0.27 -1.23
CA SER A 25 -0.48 0.76 -2.45
C SER A 25 -1.22 -0.37 -3.19
N VAL A 26 -0.59 -1.55 -3.30
CA VAL A 26 -1.23 -2.74 -3.90
C VAL A 26 -2.42 -3.22 -3.06
N ALA A 27 -2.29 -3.27 -1.73
CA ALA A 27 -3.37 -3.63 -0.83
C ALA A 27 -4.58 -2.70 -0.98
N LEU A 28 -4.34 -1.39 -1.17
CA LEU A 28 -5.37 -0.39 -1.41
C LEU A 28 -6.06 -0.58 -2.77
N CYS A 29 -5.29 -0.76 -3.84
CA CYS A 29 -5.84 -1.04 -5.17
C CYS A 29 -6.69 -2.33 -5.19
N LEU A 30 -6.25 -3.38 -4.50
CA LEU A 30 -7.04 -4.60 -4.32
C LEU A 30 -8.35 -4.30 -3.59
N ALA A 31 -8.27 -3.59 -2.45
CA ALA A 31 -9.43 -3.30 -1.62
C ALA A 31 -10.51 -2.49 -2.35
N ALA A 32 -10.11 -1.56 -3.23
CA ALA A 32 -11.05 -0.77 -4.03
C ALA A 32 -12.04 -1.63 -4.83
N SER A 33 -11.60 -2.80 -5.33
CA SER A 33 -12.43 -3.73 -6.11
C SER A 33 -13.00 -4.91 -5.31
N GLN A 34 -12.70 -5.01 -4.02
CA GLN A 34 -13.04 -6.16 -3.18
C GLN A 34 -13.90 -5.74 -1.99
N ALA A 35 -15.23 -5.91 -2.11
CA ALA A 35 -16.19 -5.54 -1.07
C ALA A 35 -15.99 -6.27 0.27
N LEU A 36 -15.33 -7.44 0.23
CA LEU A 36 -14.95 -8.21 1.42
C LEU A 36 -13.81 -7.55 2.21
N VAL A 37 -13.07 -6.61 1.63
CA VAL A 37 -12.07 -5.82 2.35
C VAL A 37 -12.76 -4.63 3.04
N ARG A 38 -12.76 -4.65 4.37
CA ARG A 38 -13.49 -3.71 5.23
C ARG A 38 -12.72 -2.41 5.50
N GLY A 39 -11.41 -2.45 5.45
CA GLY A 39 -10.53 -1.30 5.59
C GLY A 39 -9.09 -1.65 5.22
N VAL A 40 -8.26 -0.62 5.05
CA VAL A 40 -6.85 -0.78 4.62
C VAL A 40 -5.91 0.02 5.52
N GLY A 41 -4.77 -0.55 5.86
CA GLY A 41 -3.63 0.16 6.46
C GLY A 41 -2.49 0.34 5.45
N CYS A 42 -2.16 1.58 5.14
CA CYS A 42 -1.06 1.98 4.27
C CYS A 42 0.06 2.60 5.10
N LEU A 43 1.24 1.97 5.12
CA LEU A 43 2.38 2.46 5.89
C LEU A 43 3.55 2.78 4.94
N GLY A 44 3.91 4.06 4.79
CA GLY A 44 4.96 4.49 3.88
C GLY A 44 4.63 4.25 2.40
N SER A 45 3.34 4.26 2.04
CA SER A 45 2.87 3.82 0.72
C SER A 45 2.95 4.92 -0.33
N PRO A 46 3.52 4.66 -1.53
CA PRO A 46 3.44 5.57 -2.68
C PRO A 46 2.00 5.82 -3.13
N ALA A 47 1.73 7.05 -3.58
CA ALA A 47 0.44 7.46 -4.12
C ALA A 47 0.33 7.20 -5.64
N THR A 48 1.45 7.04 -6.34
CA THR A 48 1.52 6.75 -7.77
C THR A 48 2.72 5.86 -8.10
N PHE A 49 2.68 5.24 -9.28
CA PHE A 49 3.78 4.49 -9.90
C PHE A 49 4.12 5.01 -11.31
N ASP A 50 3.63 6.18 -11.69
CA ASP A 50 3.78 6.71 -13.05
C ASP A 50 5.25 6.79 -13.49
N ASP A 51 6.15 7.13 -12.56
CA ASP A 51 7.59 7.24 -12.82
C ASP A 51 8.30 5.89 -12.93
N TRP A 52 7.71 4.81 -12.42
CA TRP A 52 8.34 3.48 -12.39
C TRP A 52 8.37 2.83 -13.77
N GLY A 53 7.41 3.20 -14.63
CA GLY A 53 7.34 2.79 -16.02
C GLY A 53 8.21 3.61 -16.97
N LEU A 54 8.77 4.75 -16.53
CA LEU A 54 9.55 5.64 -17.39
C LEU A 54 10.95 5.11 -17.68
N GLU A 55 11.57 4.42 -16.72
CA GLU A 55 12.90 3.81 -16.87
C GLU A 55 12.88 2.30 -16.53
N PRO A 56 12.21 1.45 -17.34
CA PRO A 56 12.00 0.04 -17.02
C PRO A 56 13.29 -0.75 -16.83
N ALA A 57 14.34 -0.46 -17.60
CA ALA A 57 15.62 -1.15 -17.47
C ALA A 57 16.29 -0.86 -16.12
N ALA A 58 16.26 0.40 -15.68
CA ALA A 58 16.82 0.80 -14.39
C ALA A 58 16.01 0.19 -13.23
N MET A 59 14.67 0.19 -13.33
CA MET A 59 13.79 -0.43 -12.34
C MET A 59 14.03 -1.95 -12.26
N LEU A 60 14.21 -2.64 -13.40
CA LEU A 60 14.52 -4.07 -13.42
C LEU A 60 15.86 -4.38 -12.75
N GLU A 61 16.90 -3.61 -13.07
CA GLU A 61 18.22 -3.75 -12.45
C GLU A 61 18.16 -3.50 -10.94
N ALA A 62 17.44 -2.45 -10.51
CA ALA A 62 17.21 -2.18 -9.09
C ALA A 62 16.48 -3.35 -8.41
N ALA A 63 15.39 -3.84 -8.99
CA ALA A 63 14.61 -4.97 -8.48
C ALA A 63 15.42 -6.28 -8.41
N ARG A 64 16.36 -6.50 -9.32
CA ARG A 64 17.32 -7.61 -9.28
C ARG A 64 18.36 -7.41 -8.19
N HIS A 65 18.91 -6.21 -8.08
CA HIS A 65 19.91 -5.87 -7.08
C HIS A 65 19.39 -6.08 -5.64
N VAL A 66 18.16 -5.66 -5.35
CA VAL A 66 17.52 -5.90 -4.05
C VAL A 66 16.94 -7.32 -3.90
N GLY A 67 17.04 -8.15 -4.94
CA GLY A 67 16.65 -9.55 -4.94
C GLY A 67 15.15 -9.81 -4.98
N VAL A 68 14.31 -8.82 -5.33
CA VAL A 68 12.87 -9.04 -5.56
C VAL A 68 12.67 -9.88 -6.82
N ILE A 69 13.43 -9.58 -7.88
CA ILE A 69 13.48 -10.38 -9.10
C ILE A 69 14.75 -11.24 -9.07
N ARG A 70 14.58 -12.56 -9.00
CA ARG A 70 15.70 -13.53 -8.95
C ARG A 70 15.85 -14.34 -10.24
N ASN A 71 14.80 -14.42 -11.04
CA ASN A 71 14.82 -15.15 -12.31
C ASN A 71 15.49 -14.28 -13.39
N PRO A 72 16.63 -14.69 -13.97
CA PRO A 72 17.28 -13.94 -15.03
C PRO A 72 16.42 -13.83 -16.30
N GLU A 73 15.53 -14.79 -16.55
CA GLU A 73 14.60 -14.80 -17.70
C GLU A 73 13.36 -13.92 -17.47
N PHE A 74 13.21 -13.33 -16.29
CA PHE A 74 12.13 -12.38 -16.00
C PHE A 74 12.61 -10.93 -16.22
N PRO A 75 11.77 -10.05 -16.80
CA PRO A 75 10.48 -10.34 -17.43
C PRO A 75 10.64 -10.88 -18.86
N SER A 76 9.66 -11.63 -19.35
CA SER A 76 9.63 -12.09 -20.75
C SER A 76 9.44 -10.95 -21.75
N SER A 77 8.88 -9.82 -21.31
CA SER A 77 8.80 -8.57 -22.05
C SER A 77 8.94 -7.39 -21.08
N LEU A 78 9.99 -6.60 -21.27
CA LEU A 78 10.27 -5.44 -20.42
C LEU A 78 9.16 -4.39 -20.51
N SER A 79 8.61 -4.17 -21.71
CA SER A 79 7.54 -3.21 -21.93
C SER A 79 6.22 -3.67 -21.32
N ALA A 80 5.89 -4.96 -21.44
CA ALA A 80 4.68 -5.50 -20.83
C ALA A 80 4.75 -5.40 -19.30
N TRP A 81 5.90 -5.76 -18.71
CA TRP A 81 6.13 -5.63 -17.27
C TRP A 81 6.06 -4.17 -16.81
N ALA A 82 6.66 -3.23 -17.54
CA ALA A 82 6.55 -1.81 -17.21
C ALA A 82 5.10 -1.30 -17.23
N ASN A 83 4.30 -1.78 -18.19
CA ASN A 83 2.89 -1.39 -18.30
C ASN A 83 2.04 -1.89 -17.12
N GLU A 84 2.49 -2.89 -16.36
CA GLU A 84 1.80 -3.37 -15.15
C GLU A 84 1.80 -2.31 -14.03
N PHE A 85 2.76 -1.38 -14.02
CA PHE A 85 2.73 -0.25 -13.08
C PHE A 85 1.60 0.73 -13.41
N GLY A 86 1.34 0.93 -14.71
CA GLY A 86 0.34 1.88 -15.20
C GLY A 86 -1.12 1.50 -14.91
N VAL A 87 -1.38 0.29 -14.39
CA VAL A 87 -2.73 -0.12 -13.96
C VAL A 87 -2.97 0.08 -12.46
N LEU A 88 -1.94 0.47 -11.71
CA LEU A 88 -2.05 0.75 -10.28
C LEU A 88 -2.28 2.25 -10.06
N HIS A 89 -3.46 2.60 -9.58
CA HIS A 89 -3.82 3.98 -9.25
C HIS A 89 -4.22 4.11 -7.77
N PRO A 90 -3.25 4.20 -6.84
CA PRO A 90 -3.53 4.22 -5.40
C PRO A 90 -4.44 5.37 -4.96
N VAL A 91 -4.27 6.58 -5.52
CA VAL A 91 -5.17 7.72 -5.23
C VAL A 91 -6.60 7.45 -5.67
N GLN A 92 -6.81 6.91 -6.87
CA GLN A 92 -8.15 6.56 -7.34
C GLN A 92 -8.77 5.43 -6.51
N ALA A 93 -7.93 4.47 -6.09
CA ALA A 93 -8.34 3.40 -5.19
C ALA A 93 -8.76 3.93 -3.81
N ALA A 94 -8.03 4.92 -3.25
CA ALA A 94 -8.41 5.60 -2.02
C ALA A 94 -9.81 6.23 -2.12
N THR A 95 -10.10 6.94 -3.21
CA THR A 95 -11.44 7.49 -3.48
C THR A 95 -12.51 6.39 -3.54
N ALA A 96 -12.20 5.29 -4.23
CA ALA A 96 -13.12 4.15 -4.40
C ALA A 96 -13.36 3.33 -3.11
N MET A 97 -12.58 3.56 -2.04
CA MET A 97 -12.87 2.96 -0.73
C MET A 97 -14.19 3.50 -0.15
N GLY A 98 -14.56 4.74 -0.49
CA GLY A 98 -15.75 5.41 0.04
C GLY A 98 -15.70 5.47 1.57
N PRO A 99 -16.76 5.02 2.29
CA PRO A 99 -16.81 5.11 3.74
C PRO A 99 -15.93 4.07 4.47
N ARG A 100 -15.27 3.17 3.74
CA ARG A 100 -14.42 2.14 4.35
C ARG A 100 -13.16 2.78 4.97
N PRO A 101 -12.82 2.47 6.23
CA PRO A 101 -11.68 3.06 6.92
C PRO A 101 -10.35 2.88 6.18
N LEU A 102 -9.56 3.96 6.12
CA LEU A 102 -8.19 3.96 5.60
C LEU A 102 -7.25 4.53 6.67
N LEU A 103 -6.32 3.71 7.17
CA LEU A 103 -5.20 4.20 7.98
C LEU A 103 -4.03 4.53 7.05
N VAL A 104 -3.44 5.71 7.22
CA VAL A 104 -2.20 6.11 6.55
C VAL A 104 -1.17 6.48 7.63
N VAL A 105 -0.04 5.78 7.66
CA VAL A 105 1.08 6.11 8.56
C VAL A 105 2.31 6.41 7.71
N HIS A 106 2.97 7.52 7.98
CA HIS A 106 4.15 7.94 7.22
C HIS A 106 5.29 8.39 8.14
N GLY A 107 6.53 8.07 7.75
CA GLY A 107 7.72 8.59 8.41
C GLY A 107 8.01 10.02 7.95
N ALA A 108 8.29 10.96 8.87
CA ALA A 108 8.61 12.33 8.49
C ALA A 108 9.97 12.46 7.77
N GLU A 109 10.85 11.49 7.97
CA GLU A 109 12.22 11.41 7.43
C GLU A 109 12.33 10.25 6.42
N ASP A 110 11.22 9.93 5.74
CA ASP A 110 11.20 8.95 4.67
C ASP A 110 11.81 9.57 3.40
N ASP A 111 13.03 9.13 3.08
CA ASP A 111 13.77 9.54 1.88
C ASP A 111 13.40 8.72 0.63
N ASP A 112 12.66 7.61 0.79
CA ASP A 112 12.27 6.72 -0.31
C ASP A 112 10.90 7.11 -0.88
N VAL A 113 9.96 7.49 -0.01
CA VAL A 113 8.59 7.88 -0.39
C VAL A 113 8.24 9.24 0.22
N PRO A 114 7.90 10.25 -0.60
CA PRO A 114 7.67 11.60 -0.10
C PRO A 114 6.39 11.68 0.73
N LEU A 115 6.41 12.49 1.80
CA LEU A 115 5.24 12.72 2.66
C LEU A 115 4.00 13.23 1.90
N SER A 116 4.19 13.87 0.75
CA SER A 116 3.08 14.28 -0.13
C SER A 116 2.21 13.12 -0.57
N ASP A 117 2.75 11.92 -0.70
CA ASP A 117 2.00 10.74 -1.14
C ASP A 117 1.00 10.30 -0.06
N ALA A 118 1.45 10.24 1.19
CA ALA A 118 0.57 9.95 2.32
C ALA A 118 -0.57 10.98 2.44
N ARG A 119 -0.28 12.26 2.19
CA ARG A 119 -1.29 13.32 2.17
C ARG A 119 -2.30 13.14 1.03
N GLN A 120 -1.81 12.87 -0.19
CA GLN A 120 -2.68 12.62 -1.35
C GLN A 120 -3.62 11.43 -1.12
N LEU A 121 -3.14 10.35 -0.52
CA LEU A 121 -3.97 9.18 -0.20
C LEU A 121 -5.04 9.51 0.85
N ALA A 122 -4.66 10.23 1.91
CA ALA A 122 -5.60 10.64 2.95
C ALA A 122 -6.65 11.61 2.42
N ASP A 123 -6.24 12.62 1.64
CA ASP A 123 -7.14 13.60 1.04
C ASP A 123 -8.15 12.94 0.09
N ALA A 124 -7.71 11.96 -0.70
CA ALA A 124 -8.57 11.22 -1.64
C ALA A 124 -9.61 10.34 -0.93
N ALA A 125 -9.25 9.70 0.19
CA ALA A 125 -10.21 8.95 1.00
C ALA A 125 -11.13 9.86 1.84
N GLY A 126 -10.69 11.09 2.14
CA GLY A 126 -11.49 12.10 2.83
C GLY A 126 -11.78 11.71 4.28
N ALA A 127 -13.05 11.80 4.69
CA ALA A 127 -13.44 11.64 6.10
C ALA A 127 -13.23 10.22 6.67
N SER A 128 -12.99 9.21 5.83
CA SER A 128 -12.68 7.84 6.26
C SER A 128 -11.18 7.61 6.51
N ALA A 129 -10.34 8.60 6.22
CA ALA A 129 -8.89 8.52 6.41
C ALA A 129 -8.47 8.92 7.84
N GLU A 130 -7.52 8.16 8.39
CA GLU A 130 -6.76 8.50 9.59
C GLU A 130 -5.28 8.62 9.21
N LEU A 131 -4.75 9.84 9.13
CA LEU A 131 -3.36 10.11 8.78
C LEU A 131 -2.50 10.37 10.02
N HIS A 132 -1.41 9.60 10.16
CA HIS A 132 -0.38 9.81 11.16
C HIS A 132 0.98 10.03 10.52
N VAL A 133 1.65 11.10 10.92
CA VAL A 133 3.03 11.38 10.51
C VAL A 133 3.93 11.25 11.74
N LEU A 134 4.97 10.42 11.65
CA LEU A 134 5.87 10.11 12.75
C LEU A 134 7.18 10.90 12.64
N PRO A 135 7.42 11.90 13.51
CA PRO A 135 8.70 12.60 13.56
C PRO A 135 9.85 11.64 13.91
N GLY A 136 11.01 11.80 13.28
CA GLY A 136 12.16 10.93 13.52
C GLY A 136 12.04 9.52 12.94
N ALA A 137 11.00 9.23 12.15
CA ALA A 137 10.84 7.93 11.50
C ALA A 137 11.13 8.05 10.00
N GLY A 138 11.91 7.11 9.47
CA GLY A 138 12.13 6.95 8.03
C GLY A 138 11.23 5.88 7.41
N HIS A 139 11.63 5.34 6.25
CA HIS A 139 10.80 4.43 5.44
C HIS A 139 10.43 3.10 6.12
N ARG A 140 11.31 2.55 6.95
CA ARG A 140 11.18 1.18 7.52
C ARG A 140 10.24 1.12 8.73
N LEU A 141 8.98 1.52 8.54
CA LEU A 141 7.97 1.61 9.59
C LEU A 141 7.63 0.27 10.27
N GLN A 142 7.89 -0.87 9.62
CA GLN A 142 7.75 -2.19 10.23
C GLN A 142 8.71 -2.43 11.41
N ALA A 143 9.79 -1.66 11.50
CA ALA A 143 10.72 -1.68 12.62
C ALA A 143 10.43 -0.58 13.66
N ASP A 144 9.49 0.33 13.37
CA ASP A 144 9.12 1.40 14.29
C ASP A 144 7.96 0.95 15.20
N PRO A 145 8.17 0.81 16.52
CA PRO A 145 7.13 0.34 17.43
C PRO A 145 5.94 1.31 17.52
N ARG A 146 6.12 2.60 17.23
CA ARG A 146 5.03 3.59 17.23
C ARG A 146 4.09 3.35 16.06
N ALA A 147 4.63 3.04 14.88
CA ALA A 147 3.84 2.71 13.70
C ALA A 147 3.03 1.42 13.91
N LEU A 148 3.65 0.39 14.50
CA LEU A 148 2.96 -0.86 14.83
C LEU A 148 1.88 -0.65 15.91
N ALA A 149 2.14 0.18 16.91
CA ALA A 149 1.15 0.51 17.94
C ALA A 149 -0.07 1.25 17.35
N LEU A 150 0.15 2.21 16.45
CA LEU A 150 -0.92 2.90 15.73
C LEU A 150 -1.75 1.92 14.91
N LEU A 151 -1.09 1.01 14.18
CA LEU A 151 -1.75 -0.02 13.39
C LEU A 151 -2.61 -0.94 14.24
N VAL A 152 -2.06 -1.51 15.32
CA VAL A 152 -2.78 -2.42 16.21
C VAL A 152 -3.97 -1.71 16.85
N GLY A 153 -3.75 -0.52 17.42
CA GLY A 153 -4.82 0.26 18.03
C GLY A 153 -5.90 0.67 17.03
N TRP A 154 -5.54 0.94 15.78
CA TRP A 154 -6.52 1.19 14.73
C TRP A 154 -7.35 -0.06 14.43
N LEU A 155 -6.71 -1.22 14.23
CA LEU A 155 -7.39 -2.51 13.99
C LEU A 155 -8.33 -2.88 15.14
N GLU A 156 -7.92 -2.69 16.39
CA GLU A 156 -8.75 -2.93 17.58
C GLU A 156 -10.04 -2.08 17.56
N ARG A 157 -9.96 -0.82 17.11
CA ARG A 157 -11.14 0.05 16.95
C ARG A 157 -12.03 -0.34 15.77
N GLN A 158 -11.51 -1.08 14.79
CA GLN A 158 -12.30 -1.57 13.65
C GLN A 158 -13.01 -2.89 13.93
N GLY A 159 -12.60 -3.60 14.98
CA GLY A 159 -13.24 -4.83 15.43
C GLY A 159 -14.71 -4.63 15.81
N PRO A 160 -15.53 -5.69 15.75
CA PRO A 160 -16.90 -5.65 16.24
C PRO A 160 -17.00 -5.36 17.74
#